data_AF-A0A532EQ51-F1
#
_entry.id   AF-A0A532EQ51-F1
#
_cell.length_a   1.000
_cell.length_b   1.000
_cell.length_c   1.000
_cell.angle_alpha   90.00
_cell.angle_beta   90.00
_cell.angle_gamma   90.00
#
_symmetry.space_group_name_H-M   'P 1'
#
loop_
_entity.id
_entity.type
_entity.pdbx_description
1 polymer ?
#
loop_
_entity_poly.entity_id
_entity_poly.type
_entity_poly.pdbx_seq_one_letter_code
_entity_poly.pdbx_strand_id
1 'polypeptide(L)' 'MAGVEHALMGMKVGGYRKVRVSPHLAYRDKGIPGLIPPDAVLICEIWLRDIVSVLP' A
#
# COMPACT_ATOMS: atom_id res chain seq x y z
N MET A 1 5.50 1.69 -0.94
CA MET A 1 4.97 2.15 0.37
C MET A 1 5.01 0.95 1.29
N ALA A 2 5.81 0.99 2.37
CA ALA A 2 6.04 -0.17 3.22
C ALA A 2 4.75 -0.83 3.76
N GLY A 3 3.73 -0.02 4.11
CA GLY A 3 2.44 -0.54 4.57
C GLY A 3 1.67 -1.34 3.49
N VAL A 4 1.76 -0.93 2.22
CA VAL A 4 1.14 -1.66 1.11
C VAL A 4 1.95 -2.91 0.77
N GLU A 5 3.29 -2.83 0.77
CA GLU A 5 4.17 -3.98 0.54
C GLU A 5 3.91 -5.09 1.58
N HIS A 6 3.79 -4.72 2.85
CA HIS A 6 3.41 -5.66 3.90
C HIS A 6 2.00 -6.23 3.67
N ALA A 7 1.04 -5.40 3.26
CA ALA A 7 -0.33 -5.84 2.98
C ALA A 7 -0.42 -6.80 1.78
N LEU A 8 0.52 -6.76 0.84
CA LEU A 8 0.60 -7.69 -0.30
C LEU A 8 1.10 -9.07 0.11
N MET A 9 1.86 -9.19 1.19
CA MET A 9 2.38 -10.49 1.64
C MET A 9 1.25 -11.49 1.93
N GLY A 10 1.40 -12.69 1.38
CA GLY A 10 0.44 -13.78 1.51
C GLY A 10 -0.91 -13.52 0.81
N MET A 11 -1.06 -12.45 0.02
CA MET A 11 -2.24 -12.28 -0.82
C MET A 11 -2.26 -13.34 -1.93
N LYS A 12 -3.48 -13.70 -2.36
CA LYS A 12 -3.73 -14.59 -3.49
C LYS A 12 -4.29 -13.78 -4.66
N VAL A 13 -3.98 -14.20 -5.89
CA VAL A 13 -4.54 -13.61 -7.12
C VAL A 13 -6.06 -13.58 -7.05
N GLY A 14 -6.67 -12.47 -7.48
CA GLY A 14 -8.09 -12.16 -7.34
C GLY A 14 -8.48 -11.62 -5.96
N GLY A 15 -7.60 -11.66 -4.96
CA GLY A 15 -7.86 -11.20 -3.61
C GLY A 15 -7.99 -9.69 -3.48
N TYR A 16 -8.88 -9.26 -2.59
CA TYR A 16 -9.06 -7.87 -2.20
C TYR A 16 -8.68 -7.65 -0.73
N ARG A 17 -8.04 -6.52 -0.42
CA ARG A 17 -7.80 -6.05 0.96
C ARG A 17 -8.05 -4.55 1.06
N LYS A 18 -8.65 -4.13 2.18
CA LYS A 18 -8.72 -2.74 2.61
C LYS A 18 -7.90 -2.58 3.88
N VAL A 19 -6.85 -1.76 3.83
CA VAL A 19 -5.90 -1.61 4.94
C VAL A 19 -5.76 -0.15 5.34
N ARG A 20 -5.65 0.08 6.65
CA ARG A 20 -5.33 1.39 7.22
C ARG A 20 -3.82 1.47 7.42
N VAL A 21 -3.18 2.42 6.74
CA VAL A 21 -1.72 2.60 6.72
C VAL A 21 -1.33 3.85 7.50
N SER A 22 -0.60 3.64 8.59
CA SER A 22 -0.05 4.74 9.39
C SER A 22 0.97 5.57 8.61
N PRO A 23 1.16 6.87 8.94
CA PRO A 23 1.99 7.77 8.13
C PRO A 23 3.46 7.34 8.04
N HIS A 24 3.98 6.73 9.12
CA HIS A 24 5.35 6.20 9.16
C HIS A 24 5.60 5.03 8.20
N LEU A 25 4.54 4.40 7.69
CA LEU A 25 4.59 3.36 6.65
C LEU A 25 4.21 3.88 5.25
N ALA A 26 4.00 5.19 5.14
CA ALA A 26 3.62 5.91 3.92
C ALA A 26 4.45 7.20 3.76
N TYR A 27 3.82 8.38 3.72
CA TYR A 27 4.46 9.66 3.34
C TYR A 27 4.97 10.50 4.52
N ARG A 28 4.85 10.00 5.76
CA ARG A 28 5.38 10.64 6.98
C ARG A 28 4.94 12.11 7.11
N ASP A 29 5.78 12.90 7.75
CA ASP A 29 5.66 14.34 7.99
C ASP A 29 5.74 15.19 6.72
N LYS A 30 6.26 14.64 5.61
CA LYS A 30 6.39 15.38 4.36
C LYS A 30 5.11 15.42 3.53
N GLY A 31 4.33 14.32 3.55
CA GLY A 31 3.16 14.19 2.67
C GLY A 31 3.52 14.30 1.18
N ILE A 32 2.54 14.71 0.38
CA ILE A 32 2.68 15.14 -1.02
C ILE A 32 1.95 16.48 -1.17
N PRO A 33 2.64 17.59 -1.45
CA PRO A 33 2.02 18.90 -1.61
C PRO A 33 0.83 18.88 -2.59
N GLY A 34 -0.31 19.41 -2.14
CA GLY A 34 -1.54 19.47 -2.95
C GLY A 34 -2.31 18.15 -3.11
N LEU A 35 -1.86 17.05 -2.49
CA LEU A 35 -2.52 15.74 -2.62
C LEU A 35 -2.65 14.99 -1.27
N ILE A 36 -1.55 14.86 -0.52
CA ILE A 36 -1.50 14.10 0.74
C ILE A 36 -0.94 15.02 1.84
N PRO A 37 -1.72 15.36 2.87
CA PRO A 37 -1.22 16.14 3.99
C PRO A 37 -0.06 15.45 4.73
N PRO A 38 0.84 16.21 5.39
CA PRO A 38 1.71 15.70 6.44
C PRO A 38 0.96 14.80 7.44
N ASP A 39 1.60 13.69 7.84
CA ASP A 39 1.11 12.75 8.86
C ASP A 39 -0.27 12.15 8.58
N ALA A 40 -0.71 12.12 7.32
CA ALA A 40 -1.99 11.52 6.93
C ALA A 40 -1.97 10.00 7.10
N VAL A 41 -3.01 9.47 7.77
CA VAL A 41 -3.33 8.04 7.74
C VAL A 41 -4.05 7.74 6.43
N LEU A 42 -3.56 6.75 5.69
CA LEU A 42 -4.16 6.36 4.42
C LEU A 42 -5.07 5.15 4.59
N ILE A 43 -6.14 5.10 3.80
CA ILE A 43 -6.91 3.89 3.57
C ILE A 43 -6.59 3.41 2.17
N CYS A 44 -5.93 2.26 2.06
CA CYS A 44 -5.56 1.67 0.79
C CYS A 44 -6.46 0.49 0.48
N GLU A 45 -7.05 0.50 -0.71
CA GLU A 45 -7.82 -0.60 -1.27
C GLU A 45 -6.98 -1.28 -2.34
N ILE A 46 -6.75 -2.58 -2.18
CA ILE A 46 -5.77 -3.36 -2.94
C ILE A 46 -6.50 -4.53 -3.59
N TRP A 47 -6.36 -4.66 -4.91
CA TRP A 47 -6.79 -5.82 -5.69
C TRP A 47 -5.56 -6.49 -6.29
N LEU A 48 -5.26 -7.72 -5.90
CA LEU A 48 -4.16 -8.47 -6.50
C LEU A 48 -4.62 -9.09 -7.82
N ARG A 49 -4.17 -8.53 -8.94
CA ARG A 49 -4.59 -8.94 -10.29
C ARG A 49 -3.87 -10.17 -10.80
N ASP A 50 -2.56 -10.24 -10.61
CA ASP A 50 -1.71 -11.33 -11.09
C ASP A 50 -0.38 -11.38 -10.30
N ILE A 51 0.31 -12.52 -10.33
CA ILE A 51 1.68 -12.68 -9.80
C ILE A 51 2.57 -13.10 -10.97
N VAL A 52 3.35 -12.14 -11.46
CA VAL A 52 4.28 -12.39 -12.57
C VAL A 52 5.57 -12.98 -12.02
N SER A 53 5.84 -14.23 -12.34
CA SER A 53 7.15 -14.85 -12.11
C SER A 53 8.01 -14.66 -13.35
N VAL A 54 9.02 -13.79 -13.26
CA VAL A 54 10.15 -13.84 -14.19
C VAL A 54 11.03 -15.01 -13.75
N LEU A 55 11.04 -16.09 -14.54
CA LEU A 55 12.10 -17.10 -14.44
C LEU A 55 13.45 -16.40 -14.70
N PRO A 56 14.54 -16.80 -14.00
CA PRO A 56 15.88 -16.41 -14.42
C PRO A 56 16.19 -16.94 -15.83
#